data_AF-A0A072NVI1-F1
#
_entry.id   AF-A0A072NVI1-F1
#
_cell.length_a   1.000
_cell.length_b   1.000
_cell.length_c   1.000
_cell.angle_alpha   90.00
_cell.angle_beta   90.00
_cell.angle_gamma   90.00
#
_symmetry.space_group_name_H-M   'P 1'
#
loop_
_entity.id
_entity.type
_entity.pdbx_description
1 polymer ?
#
loop_
_entity_poly.entity_id
_entity_poly.type
_entity_poly.pdbx_seq_one_letter_code
_entity_poly.pdbx_strand_id
1 'polypeptide(L)'
;MQYVLESIHKEEIRSLYESFCSGDENDPSITDDAESDDTFPYRDTIRGQKEKQKENEKEKQQQKAFQSKIEKHPDTDNVKEIIEFWDANGFVFSNVNAKQQLLAWLDDSSFLQPKEMILKAMNIACANNKRRLNYILGILKNWENESLLTVEEIDSY
;
A
#
# COMPACT_ATOMS: atom_id res chain seq x y z
N MET A 1 -25.04 -26.22 -24.98
CA MET A 1 -24.31 -25.39 -24.00
C MET A 1 -25.27 -24.91 -22.89
N GLN A 2 -25.87 -25.80 -22.09
CA GLN A 2 -26.86 -25.41 -21.06
C GLN A 2 -26.35 -25.64 -19.63
N TYR A 3 -25.36 -26.51 -19.45
CA TYR A 3 -24.84 -26.91 -18.14
C TYR A 3 -24.10 -25.79 -17.40
N VAL A 4 -23.51 -24.84 -18.14
CA VAL A 4 -22.74 -23.73 -17.57
C VAL A 4 -23.66 -22.66 -16.95
N LEU A 5 -24.83 -22.41 -17.55
CA LEU A 5 -25.83 -21.45 -17.08
C LEU A 5 -26.46 -21.83 -15.74
N GLU A 6 -26.61 -23.13 -15.50
CA GLU A 6 -27.23 -23.69 -14.29
C GLU A 6 -26.35 -23.51 -13.05
N SER A 7 -25.03 -23.37 -13.26
CA SER A 7 -24.03 -23.19 -12.19
C SER A 7 -23.86 -21.73 -11.74
N ILE A 8 -24.40 -20.77 -12.50
CA ILE A 8 -24.28 -19.33 -12.21
C ILE A 8 -25.43 -18.90 -11.30
N HIS A 9 -25.11 -18.66 -10.03
CA HIS A 9 -26.09 -18.28 -8.99
C HIS A 9 -26.33 -16.77 -8.90
N LYS A 10 -25.48 -15.96 -9.54
CA LYS A 10 -25.59 -14.50 -9.56
C LYS A 10 -26.26 -14.04 -10.86
N GLU A 11 -27.39 -13.37 -10.72
CA GLU A 11 -28.25 -12.97 -11.83
C GLU A 11 -27.54 -12.03 -12.84
N GLU A 12 -26.75 -11.08 -12.33
CA GLU A 12 -25.95 -10.16 -13.17
C GLU A 12 -24.97 -10.90 -14.09
N ILE A 13 -24.35 -11.97 -13.58
CA ILE A 13 -23.36 -12.76 -14.34
C ILE A 13 -24.07 -13.66 -15.36
N ARG A 14 -25.25 -14.18 -15.00
CA ARG A 14 -26.07 -14.98 -15.93
C ARG A 14 -26.52 -14.12 -17.12
N SER A 15 -27.00 -12.91 -16.86
CA SER A 15 -27.44 -11.98 -17.90
C SER A 15 -26.31 -11.61 -18.88
N LEU A 16 -25.10 -11.37 -18.38
CA LEU A 16 -23.91 -11.12 -19.20
C LEU A 16 -23.57 -12.33 -20.10
N TYR A 17 -23.62 -13.54 -19.55
CA TYR A 17 -23.32 -14.77 -20.30
C TYR A 17 -24.35 -15.03 -21.40
N GLU A 18 -25.64 -14.84 -21.11
CA GLU A 18 -26.72 -14.98 -22.11
C GLU A 18 -26.57 -13.96 -23.23
N SER A 19 -26.27 -12.71 -22.90
CA SER A 19 -26.00 -11.66 -23.89
C SER A 19 -24.81 -12.00 -24.81
N PHE A 20 -23.80 -12.68 -24.28
CA PHE A 20 -22.62 -13.08 -25.05
C PHE A 20 -22.91 -14.29 -25.95
N CYS A 21 -23.64 -15.29 -25.46
CA CYS A 21 -23.98 -16.48 -26.23
C CYS A 21 -25.07 -16.25 -27.28
N SER A 22 -25.84 -15.16 -27.16
CA SER A 22 -26.92 -14.81 -28.08
C SER A 22 -26.46 -13.93 -29.25
N GLY A 23 -25.15 -13.66 -29.36
CA GLY A 23 -24.54 -12.91 -30.47
C GLY A 23 -24.32 -13.75 -31.71
N ASP A 24 -25.35 -13.81 -32.55
CA ASP A 24 -25.39 -14.14 -33.98
C ASP A 24 -24.63 -15.37 -34.52
N GLU A 25 -25.42 -16.37 -34.91
CA GLU A 25 -25.08 -17.37 -35.92
C GLU A 25 -25.35 -16.77 -37.32
N ASN A 26 -24.32 -16.66 -38.19
CA ASN A 26 -24.29 -16.45 -39.68
C ASN A 26 -23.02 -15.63 -40.01
N ASP A 27 -22.08 -15.92 -40.94
CA ASP A 27 -21.75 -16.99 -41.88
C ASP A 27 -20.28 -16.68 -42.38
N PRO A 28 -19.73 -17.17 -43.52
CA PRO A 28 -18.58 -18.06 -43.61
C PRO A 28 -17.34 -17.46 -44.32
N SER A 29 -16.14 -17.97 -44.05
CA SER A 29 -15.10 -18.28 -45.06
C SER A 29 -13.75 -18.44 -44.37
N ILE A 30 -13.39 -19.68 -44.04
CA ILE A 30 -11.98 -20.05 -43.88
C ILE A 30 -11.47 -20.28 -45.30
N THR A 31 -10.81 -19.27 -45.86
CA THR A 31 -9.86 -19.46 -46.95
C THR A 31 -8.61 -20.09 -46.37
N ASP A 32 -8.30 -21.29 -46.84
CA ASP A 32 -6.96 -21.86 -46.75
C ASP A 32 -5.99 -20.90 -47.43
N ASP A 33 -4.99 -20.40 -46.70
CA ASP A 33 -3.69 -20.09 -47.28
C ASP A 33 -2.64 -20.04 -46.16
N ALA A 34 -1.58 -20.81 -46.39
CA ALA A 34 -0.49 -21.00 -45.46
C ALA A 34 0.48 -19.80 -45.48
N GLU A 35 1.25 -19.74 -44.40
CA GLU A 35 2.57 -19.09 -44.26
C GLU A 35 2.62 -17.70 -43.61
N SER A 36 3.62 -17.58 -42.72
CA SER A 36 4.20 -16.37 -42.11
C SER A 36 3.77 -15.99 -40.69
N ASP A 37 4.58 -16.49 -39.75
CA ASP A 37 5.40 -15.69 -38.81
C ASP A 37 4.78 -15.05 -37.54
N ASP A 38 5.50 -15.31 -36.46
CA ASP A 38 5.59 -14.70 -35.12
C ASP A 38 4.34 -14.36 -34.28
N THR A 39 4.46 -14.65 -32.96
CA THR A 39 3.88 -13.93 -31.80
C THR A 39 3.12 -14.83 -30.78
N PHE A 40 3.91 -15.36 -29.82
CA PHE A 40 3.63 -15.77 -28.42
C PHE A 40 2.43 -16.69 -28.06
N PRO A 41 2.65 -17.89 -27.47
CA PRO A 41 1.61 -18.53 -26.68
C PRO A 41 1.55 -17.86 -25.30
N TYR A 42 0.48 -17.12 -25.04
CA TYR A 42 0.18 -16.55 -23.73
C TYR A 42 -0.07 -17.71 -22.73
N ARG A 43 0.98 -18.07 -22.00
CA ARG A 43 0.95 -19.05 -20.92
C ARG A 43 0.56 -18.35 -19.63
N ASP A 44 -0.74 -18.24 -19.38
CA ASP A 44 -1.23 -17.85 -18.06
C ASP A 44 -1.01 -18.99 -17.05
N THR A 45 -0.07 -18.79 -16.12
CA THR A 45 0.03 -19.66 -14.94
C THR A 45 -0.91 -19.17 -13.84
N ILE A 46 -1.89 -20.00 -13.49
CA ILE A 46 -2.86 -19.84 -12.38
C ILE A 46 -2.20 -19.80 -10.97
N ARG A 47 -0.87 -19.93 -10.89
CA ARG A 47 -0.13 -20.09 -9.64
C ARG A 47 -0.17 -18.86 -8.70
N GLY A 48 -0.50 -17.66 -9.20
CA GLY A 48 -0.46 -16.41 -8.41
C GLY A 48 -1.75 -15.99 -7.68
N GLN A 49 -2.91 -16.56 -7.98
CA GLN A 49 -4.19 -16.06 -7.43
C GLN A 49 -4.41 -16.41 -5.94
N LYS A 50 -3.82 -17.51 -5.45
CA LYS A 50 -3.99 -17.97 -4.06
C LYS A 50 -3.10 -17.21 -3.06
N GLU A 51 -1.99 -16.63 -3.51
CA GLU A 51 -1.09 -15.82 -2.67
C GLU A 51 -1.69 -14.44 -2.36
N LYS A 52 -2.33 -13.81 -3.35
CA LYS A 52 -2.93 -12.47 -3.24
C LYS A 52 -4.10 -12.37 -2.25
N GLN A 53 -4.81 -13.47 -2.00
CA GLN A 53 -5.87 -13.54 -0.97
C GLN A 53 -5.31 -13.62 0.46
N LYS A 54 -4.21 -14.35 0.68
CA LYS A 54 -3.56 -14.49 1.99
C LYS A 54 -2.85 -13.21 2.45
N GLU A 55 -2.32 -12.43 1.51
CA GLU A 55 -1.66 -11.16 1.78
C GLU A 55 -2.67 -10.09 2.25
N ASN A 56 -3.83 -10.00 1.59
CA ASN A 56 -4.92 -9.08 1.97
C ASN A 56 -5.45 -9.31 3.39
N GLU A 57 -5.58 -10.57 3.83
CA GLU A 57 -6.01 -10.87 5.20
C GLU A 57 -4.97 -10.42 6.25
N LYS A 58 -3.67 -10.60 5.97
CA LYS A 58 -2.59 -10.15 6.86
C LYS A 58 -2.53 -8.63 6.97
N GLU A 59 -2.67 -7.91 5.86
CA GLU A 59 -2.70 -6.44 5.86
C GLU A 59 -3.89 -5.92 6.68
N LYS A 60 -5.09 -6.51 6.51
CA LYS A 60 -6.29 -6.12 7.27
C LYS A 60 -6.14 -6.39 8.77
N GLN A 61 -5.51 -7.50 9.15
CA GLN A 61 -5.20 -7.80 10.55
C GLN A 61 -4.16 -6.82 11.13
N GLN A 62 -3.11 -6.48 10.37
CA GLN A 62 -2.09 -5.51 10.80
C GLN A 62 -2.67 -4.10 10.97
N GLN A 63 -3.55 -3.65 10.06
CA GLN A 63 -4.25 -2.38 10.18
C GLN A 63 -5.12 -2.32 11.44
N LYS A 64 -5.91 -3.37 11.70
CA LYS A 64 -6.76 -3.44 12.90
C LYS A 64 -5.94 -3.45 14.18
N ALA A 65 -4.84 -4.22 14.23
CA ALA A 65 -3.94 -4.25 15.37
C ALA A 65 -3.25 -2.90 15.61
N PHE A 66 -2.92 -2.17 14.53
CA PHE A 66 -2.36 -0.84 14.64
C PHE A 66 -3.35 0.20 15.16
N GLN A 67 -4.60 0.19 14.69
CA GLN A 67 -5.66 1.05 15.23
C GLN A 67 -5.85 0.85 16.74
N SER A 68 -5.87 -0.40 17.21
CA SER A 68 -5.93 -0.68 18.65
C SER A 68 -4.69 -0.25 19.43
N LYS A 69 -3.52 -0.12 18.79
CA LYS A 69 -2.31 0.44 19.43
C LYS A 69 -2.40 1.96 19.54
N ILE A 70 -2.91 2.65 18.51
CA ILE A 70 -3.13 4.10 18.53
C ILE A 70 -4.07 4.48 19.67
N GLU A 71 -5.21 3.80 19.80
CA GLU A 71 -6.23 4.12 20.82
C GLU A 71 -5.74 3.92 22.26
N LYS A 72 -4.72 3.08 22.47
CA LYS A 72 -4.19 2.76 23.81
C LYS A 72 -2.91 3.51 24.15
N HIS A 73 -2.39 4.33 23.23
CA HIS A 73 -1.15 5.06 23.44
C HIS A 73 -1.36 6.18 24.48
N PRO A 74 -0.44 6.40 25.43
CA PRO A 74 -0.57 7.50 26.40
C PRO A 74 -0.64 8.86 25.71
N ASP A 75 0.13 9.05 24.63
CA ASP A 75 0.15 10.27 23.81
C ASP A 75 -0.66 10.14 22.51
N THR A 76 -1.96 9.84 22.64
CA THR A 76 -2.85 9.68 21.47
C THR A 76 -2.81 10.86 20.49
N ASP A 77 -2.69 12.10 20.99
CA ASP A 77 -2.66 13.31 20.17
C ASP A 77 -1.39 13.39 19.30
N ASN A 78 -0.21 13.10 19.87
CA ASN A 78 1.06 13.13 19.15
C ASN A 78 1.11 12.06 18.05
N VAL A 79 0.64 10.87 18.39
CA VAL A 79 0.49 9.74 17.46
C VAL A 79 -0.40 10.11 16.28
N LYS A 80 -1.58 10.68 16.58
CA LYS A 80 -2.57 11.05 15.59
C LYS A 80 -2.01 12.07 14.60
N GLU A 81 -1.33 13.10 15.08
CA GLU A 81 -0.75 14.14 14.23
C GLU A 81 0.34 13.59 13.29
N ILE A 82 1.22 12.71 13.77
CA ILE A 82 2.24 12.07 12.93
C ILE A 82 1.60 11.20 11.84
N ILE A 83 0.53 10.47 12.17
CA ILE A 83 -0.18 9.62 11.21
C ILE A 83 -0.93 10.46 10.18
N GLU A 84 -1.62 11.50 10.62
CA GLU A 84 -2.32 12.44 9.73
C GLU A 84 -1.34 13.12 8.78
N PHE A 85 -0.18 13.55 9.29
CA PHE A 85 0.88 14.11 8.47
C PHE A 85 1.42 13.08 7.46
N TRP A 86 1.66 11.85 7.87
CA TRP A 86 2.09 10.76 6.96
C TRP A 86 1.09 10.55 5.81
N ASP A 87 -0.20 10.48 6.14
CA ASP A 87 -1.26 10.19 5.20
C ASP A 87 -1.52 11.36 4.24
N ALA A 88 -1.38 12.61 4.72
CA ALA A 88 -1.54 13.81 3.91
C ALA A 88 -0.39 14.05 2.93
N ASN A 89 0.82 13.58 3.24
CA ASN A 89 2.03 13.94 2.49
C ASN A 89 2.49 12.89 1.46
N GLY A 90 1.71 11.83 1.20
CA GLY A 90 1.99 10.90 0.10
C GLY A 90 3.08 9.87 0.39
N PHE A 91 3.25 9.46 1.65
CA PHE A 91 4.22 8.43 2.07
C PHE A 91 3.72 6.97 1.92
N VAL A 92 2.56 6.79 1.28
CA VAL A 92 1.81 5.52 1.16
C VAL A 92 1.01 5.19 2.42
N PHE A 93 -0.32 5.32 2.31
CA PHE A 93 -1.29 5.12 3.39
C PHE A 93 -1.25 3.71 4.00
N SER A 94 -1.08 2.68 3.17
CA SER A 94 -1.10 1.27 3.58
C SER A 94 0.13 0.83 4.38
N ASN A 95 1.15 1.68 4.49
CA ASN A 95 2.40 1.33 5.16
C ASN A 95 2.27 1.41 6.69
N VAL A 96 1.59 0.43 7.27
CA VAL A 96 1.38 0.30 8.72
C VAL A 96 2.71 0.12 9.45
N ASN A 97 3.67 -0.62 8.87
CA ASN A 97 4.99 -0.83 9.45
C ASN A 97 5.75 0.49 9.62
N ALA A 98 5.68 1.40 8.64
CA ALA A 98 6.30 2.71 8.76
C ALA A 98 5.70 3.53 9.91
N LYS A 99 4.37 3.56 10.01
CA LYS A 99 3.70 4.25 11.11
C LYS A 99 4.10 3.64 12.45
N GLN A 100 4.17 2.32 12.57
CA GLN A 100 4.65 1.65 13.79
C GLN A 100 6.09 2.01 14.16
N GLN A 101 6.99 2.14 13.18
CA GLN A 101 8.37 2.55 13.46
C GLN A 101 8.43 4.00 13.93
N LEU A 102 7.62 4.89 13.35
CA LEU A 102 7.53 6.27 13.84
C LEU A 102 6.98 6.34 15.27
N LEU A 103 6.06 5.45 15.63
CA LEU A 103 5.61 5.32 17.02
C LEU A 103 6.73 4.86 17.96
N ALA A 104 7.55 3.90 17.54
CA ALA A 104 8.71 3.51 18.35
C ALA A 104 9.68 4.68 18.57
N TRP A 105 9.86 5.56 17.59
CA TRP A 105 10.66 6.79 17.76
C TRP A 105 10.02 7.84 18.67
N LEU A 106 8.70 7.81 18.88
CA LEU A 106 8.06 8.65 19.90
C LEU A 106 8.41 8.17 21.32
N ASP A 107 8.44 6.85 21.52
CA ASP A 107 8.62 6.23 22.84
C ASP A 107 10.10 6.03 23.24
N ASP A 108 10.93 5.58 22.30
CA ASP A 108 12.29 5.08 22.58
C ASP A 108 13.40 6.09 22.27
N SER A 109 13.05 7.33 21.87
CA SER A 109 14.05 8.31 21.44
C SER A 109 14.67 9.11 22.58
N SER A 110 15.93 9.52 22.38
CA SER A 110 16.65 10.45 23.25
C SER A 110 16.24 11.92 23.09
N PHE A 111 15.37 12.25 22.12
CA PHE A 111 14.93 13.62 21.86
C PHE A 111 14.10 14.23 23.00
N LEU A 112 14.25 15.53 23.22
CA LEU A 112 13.43 16.27 24.19
C LEU A 112 12.02 16.53 23.67
N GLN A 113 11.87 16.66 22.34
CA GLN A 113 10.59 16.82 21.65
C GLN A 113 10.45 15.81 20.49
N PRO A 114 10.29 14.50 20.77
CA PRO A 114 10.29 13.45 19.74
C PRO A 114 9.28 13.71 18.61
N LYS A 115 8.09 14.21 18.95
CA LYS A 115 7.05 14.59 17.98
C LYS A 115 7.56 15.60 16.96
N GLU A 116 8.11 16.72 17.43
CA GLU A 116 8.51 17.83 16.57
C GLU A 116 9.70 17.42 15.70
N MET A 117 10.62 16.63 16.26
CA MET A 117 11.75 16.04 15.54
C MET A 117 11.27 15.13 14.39
N ILE A 118 10.33 14.23 14.67
CA ILE A 118 9.73 13.37 13.63
C ILE A 118 9.07 14.20 12.54
N LEU A 119 8.23 15.17 12.89
CA LEU A 119 7.56 16.04 11.92
C LEU A 119 8.57 16.85 11.09
N LYS A 120 9.65 17.34 11.69
CA LYS A 120 10.72 18.06 10.99
C LYS A 120 11.43 17.14 9.99
N ALA A 121 11.80 15.92 10.40
CA ALA A 121 12.43 14.95 9.51
C ALA A 121 11.52 14.56 8.34
N MET A 122 10.21 14.41 8.60
CA MET A 122 9.22 14.16 7.55
C MET A 122 9.06 15.34 6.59
N ASN A 123 9.08 16.58 7.08
CA ASN A 123 9.07 17.79 6.25
C ASN A 123 10.29 17.84 5.33
N ILE A 124 11.48 17.54 5.84
CA ILE A 124 12.71 17.46 5.03
C ILE A 124 12.59 16.36 3.97
N ALA A 125 12.03 15.19 4.31
CA ALA A 125 11.76 14.13 3.35
C ALA A 125 10.78 14.56 2.24
N CYS A 126 9.76 15.34 2.58
CA CYS A 126 8.82 15.93 1.63
C CYS A 126 9.49 16.93 0.70
N ALA A 127 10.25 17.87 1.27
CA ALA A 127 10.96 18.92 0.53
C ALA A 127 11.99 18.33 -0.44
N ASN A 128 12.68 17.27 -0.03
CA ASN A 128 13.66 16.57 -0.87
C ASN A 128 13.04 15.54 -1.84
N ASN A 129 11.71 15.43 -1.90
CA ASN A 129 10.98 14.43 -2.69
C ASN A 129 11.45 12.97 -2.42
N LYS A 130 11.96 12.71 -1.21
CA LYS A 130 12.44 11.40 -0.74
C LYS A 130 11.49 10.86 0.34
N ARG A 131 10.22 10.72 -0.04
CA ARG A 131 9.11 10.32 0.84
C ARG A 131 9.14 8.82 1.16
N ARG A 132 10.18 8.38 1.86
CA ARG A 132 10.40 6.98 2.26
C ARG A 132 10.82 6.94 3.72
N LEU A 133 10.31 5.95 4.47
CA LEU A 133 10.64 5.74 5.88
C LEU A 133 12.15 5.72 6.12
N ASN A 134 12.91 4.97 5.32
CA ASN A 134 14.36 4.85 5.49
C ASN A 134 15.10 6.20 5.43
N TYR A 135 14.60 7.14 4.63
CA TYR A 135 15.21 8.47 4.55
C TYR A 135 14.94 9.27 5.83
N ILE A 136 13.69 9.22 6.35
CA ILE A 136 13.32 9.84 7.62
C ILE A 136 14.16 9.24 8.77
N LEU A 137 14.24 7.92 8.85
CA LEU A 137 15.04 7.22 9.88
C LEU A 137 16.52 7.58 9.80
N GLY A 138 17.05 7.76 8.59
CA GLY A 138 18.43 8.22 8.41
C GLY A 138 18.66 9.62 8.96
N ILE A 139 17.72 10.53 8.75
CA ILE A 139 17.75 11.90 9.31
C ILE A 139 17.70 11.85 10.84
N LEU A 140 16.72 11.15 11.42
CA LEU A 140 16.55 11.05 12.87
C LEU A 140 17.79 10.44 13.54
N LYS A 141 18.31 9.35 12.97
CA LYS A 141 19.54 8.72 13.47
C LYS A 141 20.76 9.66 13.37
N ASN A 142 20.84 10.48 12.34
CA ASN A 142 21.92 11.46 12.22
C ASN A 142 21.85 12.49 13.34
N TRP A 143 20.67 13.05 13.59
CA TRP A 143 20.45 14.02 14.67
C TRP A 143 20.71 13.44 16.05
N GLU A 144 20.28 12.20 16.30
CA GLU A 144 20.60 11.49 17.55
C GLU A 144 22.12 11.30 17.73
N ASN A 145 22.85 10.91 16.68
CA ASN A 145 24.31 10.77 16.74
C ASN A 145 25.02 12.12 16.97
N GLU A 146 24.48 13.20 16.41
CA GLU A 146 24.99 14.57 16.59
C GLU A 146 24.52 15.20 17.91
N SER A 147 23.74 14.49 18.72
CA SER A 147 23.13 14.97 19.97
C SER A 147 22.28 16.25 19.79
N LEU A 148 21.65 16.39 18.62
CA LEU A 148 20.67 17.43 18.33
C LEU A 148 19.31 16.92 18.83
N LEU A 149 18.86 17.42 19.98
CA LEU A 149 17.69 16.89 20.70
C LEU A 149 16.43 17.74 20.51
N THR A 150 16.59 18.94 19.94
CA THR A 150 15.53 19.94 19.75
C THR A 150 15.52 20.49 18.33
N VAL A 151 14.36 21.04 17.92
CA VAL A 151 14.22 21.61 16.57
C VAL A 151 15.04 22.89 16.43
N GLU A 152 15.18 23.66 17.50
CA GLU A 152 15.97 24.89 17.54
C GLU A 152 17.46 24.63 17.29
N GLU A 153 17.99 23.52 17.82
CA GLU A 153 19.37 23.09 17.57
C GLU A 153 19.57 22.73 16.09
N ILE A 154 18.60 22.04 15.47
CA ILE A 154 18.65 21.70 14.04
C ILE A 154 18.60 22.96 13.18
N ASP A 155 17.72 23.91 13.51
CA ASP A 155 17.54 25.13 12.71
C ASP A 155 18.74 26.11 12.83
N SER A 156 19.57 25.92 13.85
CA SER A 156 20.80 26.70 14.07
C SER A 156 22.05 26.08 13.46
N TYR A 157 21.95 24.86 12.90
CA TYR A 157 23.04 24.08 12.30
C TYR A 157 23.18 24.35 10.79
#